data_AF-A0A3C0XH78-F1
#
_entry.id   AF-A0A3C0XH78-F1
#
_cell.length_a   1.000
_cell.length_b   1.000
_cell.length_c   1.000
_cell.angle_alpha   90.00
_cell.angle_beta   90.00
_cell.angle_gamma   90.00
#
_symmetry.space_group_name_H-M   'P 1'
#
loop_
_entity.id
_entity.type
_entity.pdbx_description
1 polymer ?
#
loop_
_entity_poly.entity_id
_entity_poly.type
_entity_poly.pdbx_seq_one_letter_code
_entity_poly.pdbx_strand_id
1 'polypeptide(L)'
;MTTATVEVLAPADEEVLSREALDFVALLHRELNPTRLELLEGRRERQARLDAGERPSFLEETRDLREDHWQVAEAPADLRDRRCEITGPVDRKMMINALNSGARVFMADFEDSLSPTFANVVEGQRNVYDAVRGTISLETPKKTYRLDEEMATLMIRPRGWHLPERHLLVEGEPVSAGL
;
A
#
# COMPACT_ATOMS: atom_id res chain seq x y z
N MET A 1 -25.79 16.70 -3.67
CA MET A 1 -24.49 16.30 -3.09
C MET A 1 -23.46 16.47 -4.18
N THR A 2 -22.69 17.54 -4.10
CA THR A 2 -21.63 17.87 -5.05
C THR A 2 -20.48 16.88 -4.80
N THR A 3 -20.37 15.83 -5.61
CA THR A 3 -19.16 15.00 -5.67
C THR A 3 -18.05 15.92 -6.14
N ALA A 4 -17.17 16.37 -5.24
CA ALA A 4 -15.98 17.08 -5.68
C ALA A 4 -15.14 16.07 -6.48
N THR A 5 -14.89 16.42 -7.73
CA THR A 5 -14.11 15.64 -8.70
C THR A 5 -12.68 15.49 -8.18
N VAL A 6 -12.13 14.28 -8.18
CA VAL A 6 -10.69 14.11 -7.99
C VAL A 6 -9.98 14.75 -9.18
N GLU A 7 -9.09 15.69 -8.91
CA GLU A 7 -8.27 16.30 -9.96
C GLU A 7 -7.05 15.41 -10.21
N VAL A 8 -6.94 14.90 -11.43
CA VAL A 8 -5.81 14.07 -11.86
C VAL A 8 -4.84 14.92 -12.67
N LEU A 9 -3.65 15.15 -12.14
CA LEU A 9 -2.66 16.09 -12.69
C LEU A 9 -1.59 15.42 -13.57
N ALA A 10 -1.81 14.17 -13.97
CA ALA A 10 -0.89 13.38 -14.78
C ALA A 10 -1.67 12.52 -15.80
N PRO A 11 -1.02 12.01 -16.87
CA PRO A 11 -1.68 11.13 -17.84
C PRO A 11 -2.27 9.91 -17.14
N ALA A 12 -3.59 9.74 -17.27
CA ALA A 12 -4.34 8.69 -16.61
C ALA A 12 -5.12 7.86 -17.63
N ASP A 13 -5.32 6.58 -17.31
CA ASP A 13 -6.22 5.68 -18.00
C ASP A 13 -7.38 5.27 -17.10
N GLU A 14 -8.50 4.92 -17.70
CA GLU A 14 -9.72 4.53 -16.97
C GLU A 14 -9.68 3.07 -16.47
N GLU A 15 -8.64 2.29 -16.83
CA GLU A 15 -8.53 0.91 -16.37
C GLU A 15 -8.18 0.85 -14.88
N VAL A 16 -7.24 1.70 -14.45
CA VAL A 16 -6.86 1.84 -13.03
C VAL A 16 -7.60 3.01 -12.37
N LEU A 17 -7.72 4.14 -13.05
CA LEU A 17 -8.28 5.38 -12.50
C LEU A 17 -9.69 5.64 -13.04
N SER A 18 -10.55 4.61 -12.94
CA SER A 18 -11.97 4.75 -13.29
C SER A 18 -12.66 5.78 -12.39
N ARG A 19 -13.81 6.29 -12.84
CA ARG A 19 -14.62 7.23 -12.05
C ARG A 19 -14.98 6.66 -10.68
N GLU A 20 -15.37 5.40 -10.62
CA GLU A 20 -15.74 4.72 -9.38
C GLU A 20 -14.53 4.56 -8.44
N ALA A 21 -13.34 4.25 -8.97
CA ALA A 21 -12.12 4.16 -8.18
C ALA A 21 -11.74 5.53 -7.61
N LEU A 22 -11.81 6.59 -8.42
CA LEU A 22 -11.54 7.96 -7.97
C LEU A 22 -12.57 8.45 -6.95
N ASP A 23 -13.86 8.16 -7.15
CA ASP A 23 -14.92 8.48 -6.19
C ASP A 23 -14.67 7.79 -4.84
N PHE A 24 -14.19 6.54 -4.86
CA PHE A 24 -13.82 5.81 -3.65
C PHE A 24 -12.58 6.41 -2.96
N VAL A 25 -11.53 6.77 -3.71
CA VAL A 25 -10.37 7.48 -3.17
C VAL A 25 -10.78 8.82 -2.53
N ALA A 26 -11.68 9.56 -3.17
CA ALA A 26 -12.20 10.81 -2.61
C ALA A 26 -12.97 10.59 -1.30
N LEU A 27 -13.75 9.50 -1.21
CA LEU A 27 -14.44 9.11 0.02
C LEU A 27 -13.44 8.83 1.15
N LEU A 28 -12.43 7.98 0.89
CA LEU A 28 -11.39 7.64 1.86
C LEU A 28 -10.59 8.88 2.29
N HIS A 29 -10.26 9.77 1.36
CA HIS A 29 -9.57 11.01 1.67
C HIS A 29 -10.36 11.85 2.66
N ARG A 30 -11.64 12.11 2.39
CA ARG A 30 -12.49 12.93 3.26
C ARG A 30 -12.63 12.34 4.66
N GLU A 31 -12.75 11.01 4.75
CA GLU A 31 -12.96 10.33 6.02
C GLU A 31 -11.68 10.22 6.86
N LEU A 32 -10.53 9.92 6.23
CA LEU A 32 -9.33 9.47 6.94
C LEU A 32 -8.18 10.47 6.91
N ASN A 33 -8.13 11.39 5.94
CA ASN A 33 -7.05 12.36 5.82
C ASN A 33 -6.94 13.31 7.04
N PRO A 34 -8.04 13.83 7.63
CA PRO A 34 -7.93 14.71 8.80
C PRO A 34 -7.20 14.04 9.97
N THR A 35 -7.58 12.81 10.33
CA THR A 35 -6.92 12.04 11.41
C THR A 35 -5.48 11.70 11.06
N ARG A 36 -5.18 11.37 9.78
CA ARG A 36 -3.78 11.18 9.35
C ARG A 36 -2.93 12.40 9.66
N LEU A 37 -3.41 13.60 9.29
CA LEU A 37 -2.67 14.84 9.49
C LEU A 37 -2.45 15.14 10.97
N GLU A 38 -3.47 14.92 11.81
CA GLU A 38 -3.37 15.02 13.27
C GLU A 38 -2.29 14.07 13.83
N LEU A 39 -2.28 12.80 13.39
CA LEU A 39 -1.28 11.82 13.82
C LEU A 39 0.14 12.20 13.38
N LEU A 40 0.30 12.81 12.20
CA LEU A 40 1.61 13.31 11.73
C LEU A 40 2.08 14.51 12.57
N GLU A 41 1.18 15.38 13.03
CA GLU A 41 1.52 16.44 13.96
C GLU A 41 1.89 15.87 15.34
N GLY A 42 1.13 14.90 15.84
CA GLY A 42 1.45 14.19 17.08
C GLY A 42 2.85 13.54 17.07
N ARG A 43 3.35 13.12 15.91
CA ARG A 43 4.75 12.67 15.76
C ARG A 43 5.76 13.81 15.97
N ARG A 44 5.48 15.03 15.49
CA ARG A 44 6.36 16.20 15.70
C ARG A 44 6.38 16.59 17.18
N GLU A 45 5.21 16.62 17.82
CA GLU A 45 5.11 16.90 19.26
C GLU A 45 5.84 15.85 20.09
N ARG A 46 5.68 14.55 19.77
CA ARG A 46 6.41 13.47 20.43
C ARG A 46 7.90 13.61 20.25
N GLN A 47 8.37 13.92 19.03
CA GLN A 47 9.80 14.14 18.77
C GLN A 47 10.35 15.28 19.61
N ALA A 48 9.65 16.42 19.71
CA ALA A 48 10.06 17.55 20.53
C ALA A 48 10.23 17.18 22.02
N ARG A 49 9.34 16.33 22.57
CA ARG A 49 9.48 15.84 23.95
C ARG A 49 10.68 14.90 24.13
N LEU A 50 10.93 14.03 23.16
CA LEU A 50 12.09 13.14 23.16
C LEU A 50 13.41 13.94 23.11
N ASP A 51 13.46 14.98 22.29
CA ASP A 51 14.61 15.88 22.18
C ASP A 51 14.82 16.68 23.48
N ALA A 52 13.73 16.99 24.21
CA ALA A 52 13.78 17.61 25.54
C ALA A 52 14.20 16.65 26.68
N GLY A 53 14.49 15.39 26.36
CA GLY A 53 15.02 14.42 27.31
C GLY A 53 14.04 13.33 27.75
N GLU A 54 12.78 13.36 27.29
CA GLU A 54 11.87 12.22 27.45
C GLU A 54 12.49 10.98 26.78
N ARG A 55 12.33 9.80 27.37
CA ARG A 55 12.77 8.53 26.78
C ARG A 55 11.55 7.66 26.46
N PRO A 56 11.56 6.90 25.35
CA PRO A 56 10.49 5.95 25.09
C PRO A 56 10.40 4.92 26.22
N SER A 57 9.19 4.73 26.74
CA SER A 57 8.86 3.71 27.74
C SER A 57 7.48 3.12 27.42
N PHE A 58 7.13 2.02 28.09
CA PHE A 58 5.78 1.50 28.02
C PHE A 58 4.79 2.47 28.66
N LEU A 59 3.67 2.73 27.98
CA LEU A 59 2.64 3.64 28.48
C LEU A 59 1.87 2.98 29.64
N GLU A 60 1.68 3.70 30.74
CA GLU A 60 0.93 3.17 31.89
C GLU A 60 -0.56 3.01 31.57
N GLU A 61 -1.14 3.95 30.81
CA GLU A 61 -2.55 3.95 30.42
C GLU A 61 -2.98 2.74 29.57
N THR A 62 -2.04 2.00 28.98
CA THR A 62 -2.31 0.76 28.23
C THR A 62 -1.81 -0.50 28.95
N ARG A 63 -1.50 -0.41 30.25
CA ARG A 63 -0.99 -1.53 31.03
C ARG A 63 -1.99 -2.69 31.09
N ASP A 64 -3.25 -2.39 31.37
CA ASP A 64 -4.30 -3.40 31.46
C ASP A 64 -4.43 -4.19 30.15
N LEU A 65 -4.32 -3.54 28.99
CA LEU A 65 -4.32 -4.21 27.67
C LEU A 65 -3.14 -5.17 27.47
N ARG A 66 -1.98 -4.90 28.07
CA ARG A 66 -0.80 -5.77 27.97
C ARG A 66 -0.87 -6.96 28.93
N GLU A 67 -1.60 -6.80 30.03
CA GLU A 67 -1.74 -7.82 31.08
C GLU A 67 -3.00 -8.68 30.91
N ASP A 68 -3.95 -8.24 30.08
CA ASP A 68 -5.18 -8.98 29.78
C ASP A 68 -4.97 -10.17 28.81
N HIS A 69 -5.93 -11.09 28.81
CA HIS A 69 -5.95 -12.27 27.95
C HIS A 69 -6.79 -12.03 26.69
N TRP A 70 -6.13 -11.58 25.64
CA TRP A 70 -6.74 -11.43 24.32
C TRP A 70 -5.83 -11.96 23.21
N GLN A 71 -6.40 -12.17 22.03
CA GLN A 71 -5.68 -12.55 20.82
C GLN A 71 -6.29 -11.83 19.62
N VAL A 72 -5.49 -11.62 18.58
CA VAL A 72 -6.00 -11.14 17.28
C VAL A 72 -6.95 -12.17 16.66
N ALA A 73 -7.73 -11.74 15.68
CA ALA A 73 -8.56 -12.65 14.88
C ALA A 73 -7.70 -13.72 14.17
N GLU A 74 -8.29 -14.87 13.89
CA GLU A 74 -7.60 -15.96 13.20
C GLU A 74 -7.13 -15.53 11.80
N ALA A 75 -5.90 -15.90 11.45
CA ALA A 75 -5.36 -15.63 10.13
C ALA A 75 -6.08 -16.45 9.05
N PRO A 76 -6.33 -15.88 7.86
CA PRO A 76 -6.85 -16.63 6.72
C PRO A 76 -5.87 -17.74 6.33
N ALA A 77 -6.38 -18.80 5.70
CA ALA A 77 -5.65 -20.05 5.49
C ALA A 77 -4.32 -19.87 4.73
N ASP A 78 -4.30 -18.95 3.77
CA ASP A 78 -3.17 -18.55 2.93
C ASP A 78 -2.07 -17.76 3.67
N LEU A 79 -2.33 -17.31 4.90
CA LEU A 79 -1.38 -16.60 5.76
C LEU A 79 -0.99 -17.40 7.02
N ARG A 80 -1.41 -18.66 7.14
CA ARG A 80 -1.01 -19.52 8.27
C ARG A 80 0.42 -20.06 8.15
N ASP A 81 0.90 -20.25 6.93
CA ASP A 81 2.29 -20.63 6.65
C ASP A 81 3.01 -19.49 5.91
N ARG A 82 3.80 -18.72 6.66
CA ARG A 82 4.59 -17.58 6.16
C ARG A 82 6.10 -17.81 6.34
N ARG A 83 6.54 -19.07 6.26
CA ARG A 83 7.93 -19.47 6.58
C ARG A 83 9.02 -18.76 5.75
N CYS A 84 8.66 -18.27 4.57
CA CYS A 84 9.53 -17.50 3.70
C CYS A 84 8.69 -16.50 2.90
N GLU A 85 9.10 -15.24 2.93
CA GLU A 85 8.47 -14.16 2.17
C GLU A 85 9.51 -13.51 1.28
N ILE A 86 9.14 -13.22 0.04
CA ILE A 86 9.97 -12.44 -0.87
C ILE A 86 9.38 -11.04 -1.00
N THR A 87 10.23 -10.04 -1.10
CA THR A 87 9.83 -8.63 -1.28
C THR A 87 10.34 -8.14 -2.62
N GLY A 88 9.58 -7.29 -3.30
CA GLY A 88 10.01 -6.72 -4.56
C GLY A 88 9.09 -5.64 -5.09
N PRO A 89 9.58 -4.83 -6.05
CA PRO A 89 8.79 -3.76 -6.63
C PRO A 89 7.63 -4.31 -7.45
N VAL A 90 6.69 -3.44 -7.75
CA VAL A 90 5.51 -3.71 -8.60
C VAL A 90 5.80 -3.66 -10.11
N ASP A 91 7.07 -3.89 -10.50
CA ASP A 91 7.44 -4.08 -11.90
C ASP A 91 6.88 -5.42 -12.41
N ARG A 92 6.34 -5.42 -13.63
CA ARG A 92 5.62 -6.57 -14.20
C ARG A 92 6.45 -7.84 -14.24
N LYS A 93 7.72 -7.75 -14.64
CA LYS A 93 8.61 -8.92 -14.71
C LYS A 93 8.94 -9.41 -13.30
N MET A 94 9.24 -8.48 -12.40
CA MET A 94 9.61 -8.80 -11.01
C MET A 94 8.45 -9.47 -10.26
N MET A 95 7.23 -8.96 -10.43
CA MET A 95 6.04 -9.56 -9.82
C MET A 95 5.84 -11.01 -10.26
N ILE A 96 5.94 -11.31 -11.57
CA ILE A 96 5.81 -12.68 -12.07
C ILE A 96 6.88 -13.60 -11.44
N ASN A 97 8.14 -13.16 -11.42
CA ASN A 97 9.22 -13.97 -10.84
C ASN A 97 9.07 -14.17 -9.33
N ALA A 98 8.58 -13.15 -8.60
CA ALA A 98 8.39 -13.21 -7.17
C ALA A 98 7.23 -14.14 -6.79
N LEU A 99 6.11 -14.05 -7.52
CA LEU A 99 4.97 -14.96 -7.37
C LEU A 99 5.35 -16.42 -7.63
N ASN A 100 6.21 -16.68 -8.63
CA ASN A 100 6.68 -18.01 -8.99
C ASN A 100 7.94 -18.46 -8.20
N SER A 101 8.36 -17.71 -7.17
CA SER A 101 9.65 -17.96 -6.50
C SER A 101 9.67 -19.19 -5.58
N GLY A 102 8.51 -19.76 -5.27
CA GLY A 102 8.33 -20.79 -4.24
C GLY A 102 8.27 -20.23 -2.80
N ALA A 103 8.34 -18.91 -2.63
CA ALA A 103 8.01 -18.27 -1.36
C ALA A 103 6.53 -18.49 -1.00
N ARG A 104 6.19 -18.37 0.29
CA ARG A 104 4.79 -18.45 0.72
C ARG A 104 4.03 -17.16 0.49
N VAL A 105 4.72 -16.03 0.64
CA VAL A 105 4.16 -14.69 0.44
C VAL A 105 5.10 -13.88 -0.45
N PHE A 106 4.52 -13.11 -1.35
CA PHE A 106 5.19 -12.04 -2.08
C PHE A 106 4.64 -10.70 -1.61
N MET A 107 5.49 -9.88 -0.99
CA MET A 107 5.16 -8.49 -0.68
C MET A 107 5.48 -7.60 -1.88
N ALA A 108 4.44 -7.25 -2.63
CA ALA A 108 4.46 -6.29 -3.72
C ALA A 108 4.53 -4.86 -3.16
N ASP A 109 5.61 -4.17 -3.49
CA ASP A 109 6.01 -2.97 -2.78
C ASP A 109 5.80 -1.69 -3.59
N PHE A 110 4.98 -0.78 -3.06
CA PHE A 110 4.81 0.59 -3.55
C PHE A 110 5.63 1.61 -2.74
N GLU A 111 6.36 1.17 -1.73
CA GLU A 111 7.12 2.01 -0.79
C GLU A 111 8.63 1.97 -1.09
N ASP A 112 9.46 1.45 -0.18
CA ASP A 112 10.90 1.71 -0.18
C ASP A 112 11.66 1.16 -1.40
N SER A 113 11.17 0.10 -2.06
CA SER A 113 11.80 -0.44 -3.27
C SER A 113 11.27 0.16 -4.58
N LEU A 114 10.30 1.07 -4.52
CA LEU A 114 9.69 1.72 -5.68
C LEU A 114 10.05 3.22 -5.73
N SER A 115 10.59 3.69 -6.84
CA SER A 115 10.56 5.13 -7.12
C SER A 115 9.12 5.54 -7.45
N PRO A 116 8.46 6.41 -6.67
CA PRO A 116 7.02 6.66 -6.77
C PRO A 116 6.70 7.69 -7.85
N THR A 117 7.18 7.45 -9.08
CA THR A 117 6.68 8.19 -10.25
C THR A 117 5.22 7.80 -10.47
N PHE A 118 4.40 8.72 -11.00
CA PHE A 118 2.99 8.43 -11.27
C PHE A 118 2.82 7.20 -12.17
N ALA A 119 3.65 7.10 -13.22
CA ALA A 119 3.68 5.95 -14.11
C ALA A 119 3.97 4.64 -13.35
N ASN A 120 4.99 4.60 -12.48
CA ASN A 120 5.32 3.40 -11.72
C ASN A 120 4.18 2.96 -10.78
N VAL A 121 3.49 3.92 -10.16
CA VAL A 121 2.37 3.62 -9.25
C VAL A 121 1.17 3.10 -10.03
N VAL A 122 0.77 3.78 -11.12
CA VAL A 122 -0.39 3.37 -11.93
C VAL A 122 -0.13 2.03 -12.64
N GLU A 123 1.04 1.86 -13.27
CA GLU A 123 1.41 0.56 -13.86
C GLU A 123 1.53 -0.54 -12.81
N GLY A 124 2.00 -0.20 -11.60
CA GLY A 124 2.03 -1.14 -10.49
C GLY A 124 0.64 -1.64 -10.11
N GLN A 125 -0.36 -0.75 -10.06
CA GLN A 125 -1.76 -1.12 -9.83
C GLN A 125 -2.32 -1.99 -10.96
N ARG A 126 -2.00 -1.68 -12.23
CA ARG A 126 -2.35 -2.55 -13.37
C ARG A 126 -1.72 -3.94 -13.23
N ASN A 127 -0.45 -4.02 -12.83
CA ASN A 127 0.22 -5.30 -12.63
C ASN A 127 -0.42 -6.10 -11.48
N VAL A 128 -0.81 -5.45 -10.38
CA VAL A 128 -1.58 -6.08 -9.30
C VAL A 128 -2.94 -6.57 -9.81
N TYR A 129 -3.66 -5.73 -10.56
CA TYR A 129 -4.96 -6.05 -11.15
C TYR A 129 -4.90 -7.32 -12.01
N ASP A 130 -3.87 -7.43 -12.85
CA ASP A 130 -3.62 -8.58 -13.71
C ASP A 130 -3.16 -9.81 -12.92
N ALA A 131 -2.31 -9.63 -11.90
CA ALA A 131 -1.78 -10.73 -11.09
C ALA A 131 -2.90 -11.44 -10.32
N VAL A 132 -3.78 -10.68 -9.68
CA VAL A 132 -4.94 -11.22 -8.94
C VAL A 132 -5.91 -11.95 -9.87
N ARG A 133 -5.99 -11.57 -11.15
CA ARG A 133 -6.83 -12.23 -12.16
C ARG A 133 -6.15 -13.39 -12.88
N GLY A 134 -4.89 -13.67 -12.58
CA GLY A 134 -4.12 -14.71 -13.26
C GLY A 134 -3.75 -14.36 -14.71
N THR A 135 -3.92 -13.11 -15.13
CA THR A 135 -3.72 -12.66 -16.54
C THR A 135 -2.38 -11.97 -16.77
N ILE A 136 -1.63 -11.67 -15.71
CA ILE A 136 -0.32 -11.02 -15.81
C ILE A 136 0.63 -11.88 -16.65
N SER A 137 1.20 -11.27 -17.68
CA SER A 137 2.18 -11.91 -18.55
C SER A 137 3.12 -10.88 -19.15
N LEU A 138 4.32 -11.33 -19.49
CA LEU A 138 5.32 -10.50 -20.16
C LEU A 138 5.98 -11.30 -21.27
N GLU A 139 5.84 -10.81 -22.50
CA GLU A 139 6.57 -11.32 -23.64
C GLU A 139 7.84 -10.49 -23.87
N THR A 140 8.97 -11.17 -24.01
CA THR A 140 10.25 -10.56 -24.39
C THR A 140 10.82 -11.32 -25.58
N PRO A 141 11.76 -10.75 -26.35
CA PRO A 141 12.39 -11.47 -27.47
C PRO A 141 13.04 -12.81 -27.10
N LYS A 142 13.33 -13.05 -25.82
CA LYS A 142 14.01 -14.27 -25.34
C LYS A 142 13.10 -15.25 -24.61
N LYS A 143 12.05 -14.76 -23.95
CA LYS A 143 11.23 -15.56 -23.02
C LYS A 143 9.86 -14.93 -22.84
N THR A 144 8.84 -15.78 -22.72
CA THR A 144 7.54 -15.39 -22.19
C THR A 144 7.45 -15.77 -20.71
N TYR A 145 6.99 -14.84 -19.88
CA TYR A 145 6.78 -15.01 -18.45
C TYR A 145 5.26 -15.05 -18.18
N ARG A 146 4.82 -16.03 -17.40
CA ARG A 146 3.43 -16.22 -16.94
C ARG A 146 3.47 -16.78 -15.52
N LEU A 147 2.36 -16.68 -14.81
CA LEU A 147 2.21 -17.28 -13.49
C LEU A 147 2.17 -18.81 -13.58
N ASP A 148 2.72 -19.46 -12.56
CA ASP A 148 2.58 -20.90 -12.37
C ASP A 148 1.20 -21.22 -11.74
N GLU A 149 0.80 -22.50 -11.72
CA GLU A 149 -0.47 -22.91 -11.08
C GLU A 149 -0.48 -22.65 -9.57
N GLU A 150 0.66 -22.91 -8.92
CA GLU A 150 0.89 -22.58 -7.52
C GLU A 150 1.78 -21.33 -7.43
N MET A 151 1.26 -20.28 -6.81
CA MET A 151 1.96 -19.01 -6.61
C MET A 151 1.96 -18.61 -5.13
N ALA A 152 2.91 -17.74 -4.77
CA ALA A 152 2.93 -17.11 -3.45
C ALA A 152 1.67 -16.25 -3.22
N THR A 153 1.22 -16.16 -1.96
CA THR A 153 0.15 -15.24 -1.55
C THR A 153 0.62 -13.80 -1.77
N LEU A 154 -0.14 -13.01 -2.53
CA LEU A 154 0.18 -11.61 -2.78
C LEU A 154 -0.19 -10.73 -1.57
N MET A 155 0.77 -9.95 -1.08
CA MET A 155 0.55 -8.93 -0.05
C MET A 155 1.03 -7.58 -0.58
N ILE A 156 0.28 -6.50 -0.36
CA ILE A 156 0.63 -5.17 -0.86
C ILE A 156 1.20 -4.33 0.28
N ARG A 157 2.35 -3.70 0.05
CA ARG A 157 2.89 -2.66 0.93
C ARG A 157 2.63 -1.28 0.31
N PRO A 158 1.67 -0.49 0.84
CA PRO A 158 1.46 0.88 0.39
C PRO A 158 2.54 1.81 0.94
N ARG A 159 2.57 3.05 0.43
CA ARG A 159 3.47 4.10 0.92
C ARG A 159 3.09 4.50 2.36
N GLY A 160 4.08 4.89 3.15
CA GLY A 160 3.85 5.33 4.53
C GLY A 160 3.04 6.63 4.64
N TRP A 161 2.38 6.82 5.78
CA TRP A 161 1.47 7.96 6.07
C TRP A 161 2.02 9.36 5.76
N HIS A 162 3.33 9.54 5.80
CA HIS A 162 4.01 10.82 5.59
C HIS A 162 4.12 11.22 4.12
N LEU A 163 3.86 10.31 3.18
CA LEU A 163 3.97 10.54 1.76
C LEU A 163 2.63 10.99 1.15
N PRO A 164 2.61 12.08 0.36
CA PRO A 164 1.45 12.44 -0.45
C PRO A 164 1.52 11.81 -1.86
N GLU A 165 0.36 11.57 -2.46
CA GLU A 165 0.22 11.38 -3.90
C GLU A 165 -0.13 12.72 -4.55
N ARG A 166 0.90 13.44 -5.01
CA ARG A 166 0.76 14.82 -5.50
C ARG A 166 0.01 14.96 -6.82
N HIS A 167 -0.22 13.86 -7.55
CA HIS A 167 -0.92 13.90 -8.83
C HIS A 167 -2.43 13.69 -8.70
N LEU A 168 -2.94 13.41 -7.49
CA LEU A 168 -4.35 13.33 -7.19
C LEU A 168 -4.71 14.36 -6.12
N LEU A 169 -5.59 15.30 -6.45
CA LEU A 169 -6.10 16.27 -5.50
C LEU A 169 -7.58 16.01 -5.20
N VAL A 170 -7.93 16.12 -3.92
CA VAL A 170 -9.31 16.20 -3.45
C VAL A 170 -9.46 17.56 -2.79
N GLU A 171 -10.33 18.41 -3.33
CA GLU A 171 -10.59 19.75 -2.78
C GLU A 171 -9.31 20.61 -2.70
N GLY A 172 -8.39 20.42 -3.67
CA GLY A 172 -7.10 21.12 -3.75
C GLY A 172 -5.98 20.52 -2.90
N GLU A 173 -6.26 19.49 -2.10
CA GLU A 173 -5.26 18.84 -1.23
C GLU A 173 -4.74 17.53 -1.82
N PRO A 174 -3.41 17.29 -1.79
CA PRO A 174 -2.85 16.01 -2.19
C PRO A 174 -3.40 14.84 -1.37
N VAL A 175 -3.80 13.78 -2.05
CA VAL A 175 -4.27 12.56 -1.40
C VAL A 175 -3.14 11.91 -0.61
N SER A 176 -3.46 11.26 0.51
CA SER A 176 -2.51 10.40 1.21
C SER A 176 -2.10 9.21 0.35
N ALA A 177 -0.80 8.99 0.19
CA ALA A 177 -0.29 7.87 -0.56
C ALA A 177 -0.47 6.50 0.14
N GLY A 178 -0.86 6.51 1.42
CA GLY A 178 -1.15 5.32 2.22
C GLY A 178 -2.63 4.95 2.33
N LEU A 179 -3.51 5.66 1.62
CA LEU A 179 -4.91 5.28 1.40
C LEU A 179 -4.99 4.35 0.19
#